data_AF-A0A813I140-F1
#
_entry.id   AF-A0A813I140-F1
#
_cell.length_a   1.000
_cell.length_b   1.000
_cell.length_c   1.000
_cell.angle_alpha   90.00
_cell.angle_beta   90.00
_cell.angle_gamma   90.00
#
_symmetry.space_group_name_H-M   'P 1'
#
loop_
_entity.id
_entity.type
_entity.pdbx_description
1 polymer ?
#
loop_
_entity_poly.entity_id
_entity_poly.type
_entity_poly.pdbx_seq_one_letter_code
_entity_poly.pdbx_strand_id
1 'polypeptide(L)'
;VIETIEYVLGTVSHTASYLRLWALSLAHQQLSFVFFSMTLVSGMSAPFPLNVFATYMAFACWFGITVAILLGMDVLECFLHTLRLHWVEFQSKFYKADGYAFVPFRHRDTLTKTDD
;
A
#
# COMPACT_ATOMS: atom_id res chain seq x y z
N VAL A 1 14.92 10.98 -31.74
CA VAL A 1 13.97 10.02 -32.38
C VAL A 1 13.60 8.90 -31.42
N ILE A 2 14.57 8.15 -30.87
CA ILE A 2 14.30 7.09 -29.87
C ILE A 2 13.60 7.66 -28.63
N GLU A 3 14.16 8.72 -28.03
CA GLU A 3 13.57 9.43 -26.87
C GLU A 3 12.15 9.95 -27.13
N THR A 4 11.87 10.41 -28.36
CA THR A 4 10.55 10.94 -28.74
C THR A 4 9.50 9.84 -28.86
N ILE A 5 9.87 8.69 -29.44
CA ILE A 5 8.99 7.51 -29.55
C ILE A 5 8.73 6.91 -28.16
N GLU A 6 9.77 6.80 -27.34
CA GLU A 6 9.70 6.32 -25.96
C GLU A 6 8.83 7.23 -25.09
N TYR A 7 8.94 8.56 -25.24
CA TYR A 7 8.14 9.52 -24.50
C TYR A 7 6.64 9.44 -24.82
N VAL A 8 6.28 9.33 -26.10
CA VAL A 8 4.87 9.25 -26.52
C VAL A 8 4.24 7.91 -26.07
N LEU A 9 4.94 6.79 -26.27
CA LEU A 9 4.48 5.47 -25.79
C LEU A 9 4.43 5.40 -24.27
N GLY A 10 5.42 5.99 -23.58
CA GLY A 10 5.47 6.09 -22.13
C GLY A 10 4.29 6.88 -21.55
N THR A 11 3.92 8.00 -22.18
CA THR A 11 2.80 8.85 -21.69
C THR A 11 1.46 8.09 -21.66
N VAL A 12 1.17 7.31 -22.70
CA VAL A 12 -0.04 6.47 -22.75
C VAL A 12 0.04 5.33 -21.73
N SER A 13 1.19 4.67 -21.64
CA SER A 13 1.43 3.56 -20.69
C SER A 13 1.28 3.99 -19.22
N HIS A 14 1.88 5.12 -18.84
CA HIS A 14 1.78 5.67 -17.49
C HIS A 14 0.33 6.01 -17.15
N THR A 15 -0.38 6.68 -18.06
CA THR A 15 -1.80 7.02 -17.85
C THR A 15 -2.65 5.75 -17.62
N ALA A 16 -2.45 4.69 -18.40
CA ALA A 16 -3.17 3.43 -18.21
C ALA A 16 -2.81 2.71 -16.90
N SER A 17 -1.55 2.79 -16.45
CA SER A 17 -1.07 2.14 -15.23
C SER A 17 -1.72 2.68 -13.94
N TYR A 18 -2.18 3.95 -13.92
CA TYR A 18 -2.94 4.52 -12.80
C TYR A 18 -4.28 3.82 -12.53
N LEU A 19 -4.87 3.12 -13.52
CA LEU A 19 -6.10 2.33 -13.34
C LEU A 19 -5.95 1.29 -12.21
N ARG A 20 -4.71 0.85 -11.92
CA ARG A 20 -4.41 -0.08 -10.82
C ARG A 20 -4.91 0.43 -9.47
N LEU A 21 -4.78 1.73 -9.20
CA LEU A 21 -5.25 2.31 -7.93
C LEU A 21 -6.77 2.24 -7.81
N TRP A 22 -7.47 2.47 -8.92
CA TRP A 22 -8.92 2.35 -8.97
C TRP A 22 -9.36 0.89 -8.75
N ALA A 23 -8.73 -0.07 -9.42
CA ALA A 23 -9.04 -1.48 -9.26
C ALA A 23 -8.80 -1.98 -7.82
N LEU A 24 -7.69 -1.56 -7.20
CA LEU A 24 -7.38 -1.90 -5.82
C LEU A 24 -8.41 -1.30 -4.85
N SER A 25 -8.82 -0.05 -5.08
CA SER A 25 -9.87 0.61 -4.28
C SER A 25 -11.21 -0.13 -4.36
N LEU A 26 -11.59 -0.58 -5.56
CA LEU A 26 -12.82 -1.36 -5.77
C LEU A 26 -12.75 -2.71 -5.02
N ALA A 27 -11.63 -3.42 -5.14
CA ALA A 27 -11.44 -4.69 -4.44
C ALA A 27 -11.50 -4.52 -2.91
N HIS A 28 -10.84 -3.50 -2.37
CA HIS A 28 -10.85 -3.19 -0.94
C HIS A 28 -12.25 -2.86 -0.41
N GLN A 29 -13.05 -2.10 -1.17
CA GLN A 29 -14.45 -1.83 -0.82
C GLN A 29 -15.28 -3.12 -0.78
N GLN A 30 -15.14 -3.97 -1.78
CA GLN A 30 -15.89 -5.23 -1.85
C GLN A 30 -15.49 -6.19 -0.73
N LEU A 31 -14.19 -6.33 -0.45
CA LEU A 31 -13.65 -7.15 0.62
C LEU A 31 -14.19 -6.70 2.00
N SER A 32 -14.17 -5.38 2.25
CA SER A 32 -14.70 -4.78 3.49
C SER A 32 -16.18 -5.08 3.68
N PHE A 33 -16.99 -4.97 2.63
CA PHE A 33 -18.41 -5.26 2.68
C PHE A 33 -18.71 -6.74 2.98
N VAL A 34 -17.95 -7.64 2.35
CA VAL A 34 -18.09 -9.09 2.58
C VAL A 34 -17.70 -9.46 4.01
N PHE A 35 -16.59 -8.94 4.54
CA PHE A 35 -16.20 -9.20 5.93
C PHE A 35 -17.20 -8.66 6.94
N PHE A 36 -17.75 -7.47 6.72
CA PHE A 36 -18.79 -6.91 7.58
C PHE A 36 -20.07 -7.77 7.58
N SER A 37 -20.52 -8.17 6.38
CA SER A 37 -21.74 -8.97 6.22
C SER A 37 -21.57 -10.40 6.77
N MET A 38 -20.41 -11.01 6.60
CA MET A 38 -20.16 -12.38 7.08
C MET A 38 -19.95 -12.45 8.59
N THR A 39 -19.38 -11.43 9.23
CA THR A 39 -19.08 -11.47 10.66
C THR A 39 -20.16 -10.79 11.51
N LEU A 40 -20.40 -9.48 11.31
CA LEU A 40 -21.29 -8.70 12.18
C LEU A 40 -22.77 -8.99 11.93
N VAL A 41 -23.18 -9.02 10.65
CA VAL A 41 -24.59 -9.29 10.30
C VAL A 41 -24.97 -10.73 10.66
N SER A 42 -24.05 -11.69 10.47
CA SER A 42 -24.26 -13.07 10.92
C SER A 42 -24.39 -13.18 12.45
N GLY A 43 -23.56 -12.47 13.21
CA GLY A 43 -23.62 -12.45 14.67
C GLY A 43 -24.95 -11.91 15.25
N MET A 44 -25.60 -11.00 14.52
CA MET A 44 -26.86 -10.37 14.92
C MET A 44 -28.10 -11.25 14.63
N SER A 45 -27.98 -12.30 13.84
CA SER A 45 -29.11 -13.15 13.41
C SER A 45 -29.59 -14.16 14.47
N ALA A 46 -28.95 -14.22 15.64
CA ALA A 46 -29.31 -15.16 16.71
C ALA A 46 -30.56 -14.73 17.52
N PRO A 47 -31.37 -15.67 18.05
CA PRO A 47 -32.48 -15.33 18.93
C PRO A 47 -32.03 -14.76 20.30
N PHE A 48 -32.83 -13.84 20.85
CA PHE A 48 -32.64 -13.33 22.22
C PHE A 48 -32.75 -14.46 23.26
N PRO A 49 -31.97 -14.49 24.35
CA PRO A 49 -31.02 -13.47 24.88
C PRO A 49 -29.54 -13.72 24.52
N LEU A 50 -29.21 -14.83 23.85
CA LEU A 50 -27.82 -15.24 23.56
C LEU A 50 -27.14 -14.34 22.50
N ASN A 51 -27.94 -13.58 21.75
CA ASN A 51 -27.51 -12.63 20.72
C ASN A 51 -26.55 -11.55 21.26
N VAL A 52 -26.75 -11.04 22.48
CA VAL A 52 -25.91 -9.96 23.02
C VAL A 52 -24.45 -10.42 23.18
N PHE A 53 -24.25 -11.63 23.71
CA PHE A 53 -22.92 -12.21 23.87
C PHE A 53 -22.31 -12.60 22.50
N ALA A 54 -23.11 -13.20 21.62
CA ALA A 54 -22.69 -13.57 20.27
C ALA A 54 -22.25 -12.36 19.44
N THR A 55 -23.00 -11.26 19.50
CA THR A 55 -22.68 -10.00 18.80
C THR A 55 -21.42 -9.34 19.36
N TYR A 56 -21.21 -9.36 20.68
CA TYR A 56 -19.98 -8.84 21.28
C TYR A 56 -18.73 -9.62 20.83
N MET A 57 -18.82 -10.95 20.81
CA MET A 57 -17.74 -11.81 20.30
C MET A 57 -17.52 -11.62 18.79
N ALA A 58 -18.61 -11.51 18.01
CA ALA A 58 -18.53 -11.25 16.57
C ALA A 58 -17.89 -9.88 16.28
N PHE A 59 -18.15 -8.86 17.09
CA PHE A 59 -17.50 -7.55 16.97
C PHE A 59 -15.98 -7.65 17.20
N ALA A 60 -15.54 -8.38 18.24
CA ALA A 60 -14.12 -8.59 18.48
C ALA A 60 -13.43 -9.33 17.32
N CYS A 61 -14.09 -10.35 16.76
CA CYS A 61 -13.61 -11.07 15.58
C CYS A 61 -13.53 -10.16 14.34
N TRP A 62 -14.59 -9.39 14.06
CA TRP A 62 -14.64 -8.46 12.94
C TRP A 62 -13.55 -7.39 13.03
N PHE A 63 -13.35 -6.83 14.23
CA PHE A 63 -12.30 -5.85 14.48
C PHE A 63 -10.90 -6.45 14.26
N GLY A 64 -10.66 -7.66 14.76
CA GLY A 64 -9.39 -8.36 14.56
C GLY A 64 -9.07 -8.61 13.09
N ILE A 65 -10.05 -9.10 12.32
CA ILE A 65 -9.91 -9.34 10.87
C ILE A 65 -9.68 -8.02 10.12
N THR A 66 -10.40 -6.96 10.48
CA THR A 66 -10.27 -5.65 9.84
C THR A 66 -8.90 -5.05 10.09
N VAL A 67 -8.37 -5.12 11.31
CA VAL A 67 -7.03 -4.60 11.60
C VAL A 67 -5.95 -5.45 10.92
N ALA A 68 -6.05 -6.79 10.99
CA ALA A 68 -5.01 -7.66 10.44
C ALA A 68 -4.95 -7.59 8.90
N ILE A 69 -6.09 -7.76 8.23
CA ILE A 69 -6.15 -7.92 6.78
C ILE A 69 -6.34 -6.57 6.09
N LEU A 70 -7.41 -5.83 6.41
CA LEU A 70 -7.74 -4.58 5.72
C LEU A 70 -6.75 -3.46 6.04
N LEU A 71 -6.26 -3.36 7.27
CA LEU A 71 -5.30 -2.30 7.65
C LEU A 71 -3.84 -2.74 7.53
N GLY A 72 -3.52 -4.01 7.82
CA GLY A 72 -2.15 -4.52 7.75
C GLY A 72 -1.70 -4.83 6.32
N MET A 73 -2.44 -5.70 5.64
CA MET A 73 -2.04 -6.26 4.34
C MET A 73 -2.43 -5.33 3.18
N ASP A 74 -3.70 -4.97 3.05
CA ASP A 74 -4.18 -4.18 1.90
C ASP A 74 -3.55 -2.78 1.81
N VAL A 75 -3.29 -2.14 2.96
CA VAL A 75 -2.64 -0.83 3.01
C VAL A 75 -1.18 -0.93 2.54
N LEU A 76 -0.48 -2.01 2.91
CA LEU A 76 0.89 -2.25 2.46
C LEU A 76 0.94 -2.46 0.94
N GLU A 77 -0.02 -3.19 0.37
CA GLU A 77 -0.15 -3.37 -1.09
C GLU A 77 -0.37 -2.03 -1.79
N CYS A 78 -1.28 -1.19 -1.29
CA CYS A 78 -1.53 0.15 -1.81
C CYS A 78 -0.28 1.04 -1.71
N PHE A 79 0.46 0.96 -0.60
CA PHE A 79 1.72 1.69 -0.41
C PHE A 79 2.77 1.29 -1.45
N LEU A 80 3.00 -0.01 -1.67
CA LEU A 80 3.98 -0.48 -2.65
C LEU A 80 3.59 -0.13 -4.09
N HIS A 81 2.30 -0.19 -4.42
CA HIS A 81 1.80 0.28 -5.71
C HIS A 81 2.04 1.79 -5.91
N THR A 82 1.83 2.58 -4.86
CA THR A 82 2.10 4.02 -4.89
C THR A 82 3.59 4.35 -5.00
N LEU A 83 4.44 3.56 -4.33
CA LEU A 83 5.90 3.68 -4.42
C LEU A 83 6.40 3.36 -5.83
N ARG A 84 5.86 2.31 -6.47
CA ARG A 84 6.16 2.01 -7.88
C ARG A 84 5.77 3.16 -8.78
N LEU A 85 4.57 3.71 -8.62
CA LEU A 85 4.08 4.83 -9.43
C LEU A 85 5.04 6.03 -9.31
N HIS A 86 5.49 6.35 -8.10
CA HIS A 86 6.51 7.39 -7.89
C HIS A 86 7.83 7.07 -8.58
N TRP A 87 8.34 5.85 -8.43
CA TRP A 87 9.64 5.49 -8.98
C TRP A 87 9.63 5.44 -10.51
N VAL A 88 8.62 4.82 -11.11
CA VAL A 88 8.62 4.53 -12.56
C VAL A 88 7.94 5.63 -13.36
N GLU A 89 6.87 6.23 -12.84
CA GLU A 89 6.00 7.13 -13.64
C GLU A 89 6.26 8.60 -13.32
N PHE A 90 6.68 8.91 -12.09
CA PHE A 90 7.01 10.27 -11.68
C PHE A 90 8.50 10.60 -11.88
N GLN A 91 9.42 9.74 -11.41
CA GLN A 91 10.86 10.03 -11.50
C GLN A 91 11.43 9.93 -12.92
N SER A 92 10.87 9.09 -13.79
CA SER A 92 11.33 8.96 -15.19
C SER A 92 11.20 10.25 -16.01
N LYS A 93 10.40 11.23 -15.56
CA LYS A 93 10.21 12.52 -16.25
C LYS A 93 11.23 13.59 -15.87
N PHE A 94 11.73 13.57 -14.64
CA PHE A 94 12.51 14.69 -14.07
C PHE A 94 13.87 14.28 -13.54
N TYR A 95 14.07 13.00 -13.17
CA TYR A 95 15.29 12.53 -12.52
C TYR A 95 16.26 11.96 -13.55
N LYS A 96 17.38 12.67 -13.75
CA LYS A 96 18.46 12.26 -14.68
C LYS A 96 19.53 11.35 -14.07
N ALA A 97 19.42 11.01 -12.77
CA ALA A 97 20.28 10.07 -12.06
C ALA A 97 21.81 10.35 -12.07
N ASP A 98 22.23 11.58 -12.41
CA ASP A 98 23.65 11.91 -12.67
C ASP A 98 24.40 12.47 -11.42
N GLY A 99 24.00 12.01 -10.23
CA GLY A 99 24.50 12.54 -8.94
C GLY A 99 25.40 11.57 -8.19
N TYR A 100 26.35 12.10 -7.41
CA TYR A 100 27.11 11.32 -6.44
C TYR A 100 26.52 11.51 -5.03
N ALA A 101 26.58 10.46 -4.20
CA ALA A 101 26.14 10.55 -2.81
C ALA A 101 27.07 11.50 -2.04
N PHE A 102 26.49 12.51 -1.38
CA PHE A 102 27.26 13.41 -0.53
C PHE A 102 27.79 12.66 0.70
N VAL A 103 29.12 12.58 0.81
CA VAL A 103 29.80 12.01 1.98
C VAL A 103 30.35 13.17 2.81
N PRO A 104 29.68 13.57 3.91
CA PRO A 104 30.22 14.62 4.77
C PRO A 104 31.47 14.13 5.49
N PHE A 105 32.41 15.05 5.70
CA PHE A 105 33.58 14.78 6.55
C PHE A 105 33.12 14.64 8.01
N ARG A 106 33.29 13.45 8.59
CA ARG A 106 32.99 13.14 9.99
C ARG A 106 34.26 12.71 10.72
N HIS A 107 34.62 13.44 11.77
CA HIS A 107 35.80 13.16 12.61
C HIS A 107 35.83 11.73 13.18
N ARG A 108 34.67 11.12 13.41
CA ARG A 108 34.55 9.75 13.89
C ARG A 108 35.01 8.71 12.85
N ASP A 109 34.79 8.97 11.56
CA ASP A 109 35.14 8.04 10.47
C ASP A 109 36.64 8.09 10.11
N THR A 110 37.35 9.15 10.48
CA THR A 110 38.81 9.27 10.30
C THR A 110 39.60 8.63 11.43
N LEU A 111 39.05 8.55 12.65
CA LEU A 111 39.73 7.96 13.81
C LEU A 111 39.69 6.42 13.78
N THR A 112 38.59 5.82 13.33
CA THR A 112 38.46 4.35 13.20
C THR A 112 39.21 3.74 12.01
N LYS A 113 39.65 4.55 11.04
CA LYS A 113 40.42 4.06 9.86
C LYS A 113 41.93 3.96 10.11
N THR A 114 42.41 4.37 11.29
CA THR A 114 43.85 4.36 11.64
C THR A 114 44.21 3.24 12.62
N ASP A 115 43.24 2.41 13.04
CA ASP A 115 43.44 1.30 13.98
C ASP A 115 43.54 -0.10 13.30
N ASP A 116 43.64 -0.15 11.95
CA ASP A 116 44.05 -1.33 11.15
C ASP A 116 45.28 -0.98 10.29
#